data_AF-A0A3R9ELC2-F1
#
_entry.id   AF-A0A3R9ELC2-F1
#
_cell.length_a   1.000
_cell.length_b   1.000
_cell.length_c   1.000
_cell.angle_alpha   90.00
_cell.angle_beta   90.00
_cell.angle_gamma   90.00
#
_symmetry.space_group_name_H-M   'P 1'
#
loop_
_entity.id
_entity.type
_entity.pdbx_description
1 polymer ?
#
loop_
_entity_poly.entity_id
_entity_poly.type
_entity_poly.pdbx_seq_one_letter_code
_entity_poly.pdbx_strand_id
1 'polypeptide(L)'
;MTDVMLLWDTPILFEKLFKEHGYECLRVDGNSLGTPFLPASKCLMVPTGFANPAYTKVAKGIENKGDKIANFVKRGGVLVVFGACMPEYEYEWLPFELSYVEEHMQSPLEVVDDSMPCIIGEPQEPVECDGYFSRTDGEVILKDEQGRAVMVKKEFGEGLIIATTVHEFPSADFLGCAVDQGKNTRL
;
A
#
# COMPACT_ATOMS: atom_id res chain seq x y z
N MET A 1 13.19 -16.84 -1.37
CA MET A 1 11.77 -16.87 -1.80
C MET A 1 11.30 -15.44 -1.70
N THR A 2 10.62 -14.87 -2.69
CA THR A 2 10.25 -13.44 -2.65
C THR A 2 9.22 -13.22 -1.56
N ASP A 3 9.51 -12.36 -0.60
CA ASP A 3 8.56 -11.96 0.44
C ASP A 3 7.68 -10.81 -0.06
N VAL A 4 8.33 -9.81 -0.66
CA VAL A 4 7.68 -8.58 -1.14
C VAL A 4 7.92 -8.37 -2.63
N MET A 5 6.86 -8.09 -3.37
CA MET A 5 6.95 -7.49 -4.70
C MET A 5 6.71 -5.98 -4.58
N LEU A 6 7.64 -5.18 -5.08
CA LEU A 6 7.55 -3.73 -5.09
C LEU A 6 7.20 -3.25 -6.50
N LEU A 7 6.00 -2.71 -6.71
CA LEU A 7 5.55 -2.20 -8.01
C LEU A 7 6.12 -0.82 -8.26
N TRP A 8 7.27 -0.79 -8.93
CA TRP A 8 7.97 0.45 -9.27
C TRP A 8 8.93 0.23 -10.45
N ASP A 9 9.21 1.26 -11.24
CA ASP A 9 10.04 1.18 -12.45
C ASP A 9 11.51 1.62 -12.24
N THR A 10 11.81 2.30 -11.14
CA THR A 10 13.16 2.82 -10.83
C THR A 10 13.69 2.35 -9.47
N PRO A 11 15.00 2.48 -9.17
CA PRO A 11 15.50 2.26 -7.81
C PRO A 11 14.88 3.21 -6.78
N ILE A 12 14.44 2.65 -5.65
CA ILE A 12 13.80 3.41 -4.56
C ILE A 12 14.21 2.83 -3.20
N LEU A 13 14.19 3.66 -2.16
CA LEU A 13 14.69 3.31 -0.83
C LEU A 13 13.98 2.12 -0.15
N PHE A 14 12.74 1.81 -0.55
CA PHE A 14 12.00 0.64 -0.05
C PHE A 14 12.79 -0.67 -0.19
N GLU A 15 13.56 -0.86 -1.26
CA GLU A 15 14.38 -2.08 -1.43
C GLU A 15 15.40 -2.25 -0.30
N LYS A 16 15.99 -1.13 0.16
CA LYS A 16 16.93 -1.13 1.27
C LYS A 16 16.19 -1.37 2.59
N LEU A 17 15.03 -0.74 2.79
CA LEU A 17 14.19 -0.92 3.98
C LEU A 17 13.85 -2.40 4.19
N PHE A 18 13.35 -3.09 3.17
CA PHE A 18 13.02 -4.51 3.27
C PHE A 18 14.23 -5.37 3.61
N LYS A 19 15.37 -5.09 2.97
CA LYS A 19 16.61 -5.83 3.22
C LYS A 19 17.12 -5.63 4.66
N GLU A 20 17.00 -4.42 5.21
CA GLU A 20 17.36 -4.11 6.60
C GLU A 20 16.48 -4.87 7.61
N HIS A 21 15.24 -5.18 7.23
CA HIS A 21 14.30 -5.96 8.03
C HIS A 21 14.30 -7.47 7.69
N GLY A 22 15.24 -7.92 6.84
CA GLY A 22 15.41 -9.35 6.52
C GLY A 22 14.45 -9.92 5.48
N TYR A 23 13.71 -9.09 4.75
CA TYR A 23 12.80 -9.51 3.69
C TYR A 23 13.46 -9.51 2.31
N GLU A 24 13.18 -10.56 1.53
CA GLU A 24 13.55 -10.63 0.11
C GLU A 24 12.56 -9.80 -0.73
N CYS A 25 13.05 -8.70 -1.33
CA CYS A 25 12.26 -7.81 -2.16
C CYS A 25 12.60 -7.99 -3.65
N LEU A 26 11.57 -8.10 -4.48
CA LEU A 26 11.67 -8.03 -5.94
C LEU A 26 10.94 -6.79 -6.45
N ARG A 27 11.68 -5.86 -7.07
CA ARG A 27 11.06 -4.76 -7.82
C ARG A 27 10.48 -5.29 -9.15
N VAL A 28 9.24 -4.92 -9.44
CA VAL A 28 8.47 -5.39 -10.59
C VAL A 28 7.88 -4.19 -11.34
N ASP A 29 8.05 -4.16 -12.66
CA ASP A 29 7.40 -3.18 -13.53
C ASP A 29 5.90 -3.49 -13.66
N GLY A 30 5.06 -2.45 -13.72
CA GLY A 30 3.60 -2.60 -13.82
C GLY A 30 3.14 -3.43 -15.04
N ASN A 31 3.88 -3.42 -16.15
CA ASN A 31 3.51 -4.21 -17.34
C ASN A 31 3.87 -5.70 -17.21
N SER A 32 4.68 -6.06 -16.21
CA SER A 32 5.07 -7.45 -15.95
C SER A 32 4.02 -8.21 -15.12
N LEU A 33 3.00 -7.53 -14.61
CA LEU A 33 1.95 -8.14 -13.79
C LEU A 33 1.16 -9.20 -14.54
N GLY A 34 1.04 -10.38 -13.91
CA GLY A 34 0.37 -11.55 -14.46
C GLY A 34 1.18 -12.31 -15.51
N THR A 35 2.48 -12.02 -15.68
CA THR A 35 3.37 -12.85 -16.51
C THR A 35 3.73 -14.15 -15.77
N PRO A 36 3.94 -15.28 -16.47
CA PRO A 36 4.21 -16.57 -15.84
C PRO A 36 5.57 -16.64 -15.13
N PHE A 37 6.42 -15.64 -15.32
CA PHE A 37 7.77 -15.57 -14.76
C PHE A 37 7.82 -14.84 -13.42
N LEU A 38 6.74 -14.15 -13.01
CA LEU A 38 6.69 -13.57 -11.68
C LEU A 38 6.66 -14.70 -10.64
N PRO A 39 7.54 -14.66 -9.62
CA PRO A 39 7.50 -15.60 -8.52
C PRO A 39 6.19 -15.43 -7.73
N ALA A 40 5.94 -16.30 -6.76
CA ALA A 40 4.94 -15.99 -5.75
C ALA A 40 5.56 -15.02 -4.72
N SER A 41 4.74 -14.16 -4.10
CA SER A 41 5.10 -13.34 -2.95
C SER A 41 4.01 -13.33 -1.89
N LYS A 42 4.35 -12.89 -0.68
CA LYS A 42 3.36 -12.71 0.41
C LYS A 42 2.71 -11.34 0.34
N CYS A 43 3.49 -10.32 0.00
CA CYS A 43 3.07 -8.92 -0.05
C CYS A 43 3.35 -8.31 -1.43
N LEU A 44 2.42 -7.46 -1.87
CA LEU A 44 2.56 -6.54 -3.01
C LEU A 44 2.53 -5.12 -2.45
N MET A 45 3.56 -4.32 -2.70
CA MET A 45 3.64 -2.94 -2.25
C MET A 45 3.67 -1.97 -3.43
N VAL A 46 2.83 -0.95 -3.36
CA VAL A 46 2.72 0.15 -4.34
C VAL A 46 3.09 1.45 -3.62
N PRO A 47 4.29 2.02 -3.85
CA PRO A 47 4.77 3.23 -3.17
C PRO A 47 3.98 4.50 -3.47
N THR A 48 4.20 5.53 -2.64
CA THR A 48 3.61 6.87 -2.84
C THR A 48 3.95 7.38 -4.24
N GLY A 49 2.96 8.04 -4.86
CA GLY A 49 3.12 8.66 -6.15
C GLY A 49 3.02 7.70 -7.33
N PHE A 50 2.51 6.48 -7.13
CA PHE A 50 2.36 5.49 -8.19
C PHE A 50 1.52 5.96 -9.38
N ALA A 51 0.59 6.90 -9.14
CA ALA A 51 -0.28 7.50 -10.15
C ALA A 51 0.32 8.75 -10.81
N ASN A 52 1.37 9.33 -10.23
CA ASN A 52 1.97 10.55 -10.74
C ASN A 52 2.96 10.26 -11.87
N PRO A 53 2.68 10.68 -13.12
CA PRO A 53 3.53 10.39 -14.28
C PRO A 53 4.89 11.09 -14.24
N ALA A 54 5.07 12.07 -13.35
CA ALA A 54 6.37 12.69 -13.11
C ALA A 54 7.33 11.76 -12.36
N TYR A 55 6.82 10.78 -11.61
CA TYR A 55 7.60 9.89 -10.77
C TYR A 55 7.77 8.48 -11.36
N THR A 56 6.73 7.96 -12.02
CA THR A 56 6.73 6.58 -12.49
C THR A 56 5.74 6.35 -13.63
N LYS A 57 5.84 5.19 -14.29
CA LYS A 57 4.93 4.74 -15.35
C LYS A 57 4.06 3.55 -14.95
N VAL A 58 4.10 3.13 -13.68
CA VAL A 58 3.43 1.89 -13.24
C VAL A 58 1.91 1.98 -13.15
N ALA A 59 1.33 3.18 -12.99
CA ALA A 59 -0.12 3.41 -12.84
C ALA A 59 -0.96 2.62 -13.87
N LYS A 60 -0.66 2.78 -15.16
CA LYS A 60 -1.37 2.10 -16.25
C LYS A 60 -1.26 0.58 -16.15
N GLY A 61 -0.12 0.07 -15.69
CA GLY A 61 0.07 -1.36 -15.50
C GLY A 61 -0.80 -1.90 -14.37
N ILE A 62 -0.89 -1.16 -13.27
CA ILE A 62 -1.74 -1.46 -12.11
C ILE A 62 -3.23 -1.44 -12.50
N GLU A 63 -3.68 -0.33 -13.08
CA GLU A 63 -5.08 -0.11 -13.47
C GLU A 63 -5.58 -1.20 -14.44
N ASN A 64 -4.79 -1.52 -15.48
CA ASN A 64 -5.14 -2.56 -16.45
C ASN A 64 -5.10 -3.99 -15.87
N LYS A 65 -4.56 -4.17 -14.68
CA LYS A 65 -4.35 -5.48 -14.04
C LYS A 65 -5.02 -5.57 -12.68
N GLY A 66 -5.99 -4.71 -12.39
CA GLY A 66 -6.79 -4.72 -11.16
C GLY A 66 -7.31 -6.11 -10.81
N ASP A 67 -7.88 -6.85 -11.78
CA ASP A 67 -8.36 -8.23 -11.58
C ASP A 67 -7.27 -9.19 -11.09
N LYS A 68 -6.02 -9.03 -11.55
CA LYS A 68 -4.90 -9.89 -11.12
C LYS A 68 -4.49 -9.58 -9.70
N ILE A 69 -4.42 -8.29 -9.36
CA ILE A 69 -4.14 -7.83 -7.99
C ILE A 69 -5.26 -8.28 -7.05
N ALA A 70 -6.52 -8.11 -7.43
CA ALA A 70 -7.67 -8.59 -6.67
C ALA A 70 -7.61 -10.10 -6.45
N ASN A 71 -7.26 -10.89 -7.47
CA ASN A 71 -7.08 -12.35 -7.32
C ASN A 71 -5.90 -12.73 -6.42
N PHE A 72 -4.81 -11.96 -6.45
CA PHE A 72 -3.68 -12.12 -5.53
C PHE A 72 -4.13 -11.93 -4.08
N VAL A 73 -4.84 -10.83 -3.79
CA VAL A 73 -5.36 -10.56 -2.44
C VAL A 73 -6.37 -11.63 -2.03
N LYS A 74 -7.33 -11.95 -2.90
CA LYS A 74 -8.38 -12.95 -2.64
C LYS A 74 -7.84 -14.30 -2.19
N ARG A 75 -6.64 -14.67 -2.65
CA ARG A 75 -5.96 -15.95 -2.34
C ARG A 75 -5.04 -15.89 -1.11
N GLY A 76 -5.01 -14.77 -0.40
CA GLY A 76 -4.26 -14.59 0.83
C GLY A 76 -3.03 -13.71 0.72
N GLY A 77 -2.78 -13.09 -0.43
CA GLY A 77 -1.76 -12.04 -0.53
C GLY A 77 -2.17 -10.77 0.20
N VAL A 78 -1.18 -9.98 0.63
CA VAL A 78 -1.41 -8.65 1.22
C VAL A 78 -1.03 -7.57 0.21
N LEU A 79 -1.91 -6.61 -0.01
CA LEU A 79 -1.64 -5.42 -0.80
C LEU A 79 -1.44 -4.22 0.14
N VAL A 80 -0.31 -3.54 0.03
CA VAL A 80 -0.07 -2.23 0.65
C VAL A 80 0.05 -1.19 -0.44
N VAL A 81 -0.85 -0.21 -0.47
CA VAL A 81 -0.85 0.88 -1.45
C VAL A 81 -0.76 2.23 -0.76
N PHE A 82 0.18 3.05 -1.20
CA PHE A 82 0.39 4.40 -0.68
C PHE A 82 -0.34 5.44 -1.55
N GLY A 83 -0.34 6.69 -1.09
CA GLY A 83 -1.01 7.82 -1.72
C GLY A 83 -0.66 8.01 -3.19
N ALA A 84 -1.63 8.46 -3.98
CA ALA A 84 -1.50 8.57 -5.42
C ALA A 84 -0.62 9.75 -5.87
N CYS A 85 -0.46 10.79 -5.03
CA CYS A 85 0.20 12.07 -5.35
C CYS A 85 -0.35 12.70 -6.65
N MET A 86 -1.67 12.75 -6.73
CA MET A 86 -2.47 13.38 -7.79
C MET A 86 -3.58 14.19 -7.12
N PRO A 87 -4.01 15.36 -7.64
CA PRO A 87 -4.98 16.22 -6.96
C PRO A 87 -6.22 15.48 -6.43
N GLU A 88 -6.76 14.59 -7.26
CA GLU A 88 -7.77 13.60 -6.90
C GLU A 88 -7.43 12.28 -7.59
N TYR A 89 -7.76 11.15 -6.96
CA TYR A 89 -7.56 9.83 -7.55
C TYR A 89 -8.61 8.83 -7.06
N GLU A 90 -9.25 8.14 -8.01
CA GLU A 90 -10.21 7.07 -7.75
C GLU A 90 -9.52 5.71 -7.95
N TYR A 91 -9.53 4.87 -6.93
CA TYR A 91 -8.89 3.54 -7.00
C TYR A 91 -9.83 2.50 -7.62
N GLU A 92 -10.33 2.75 -8.83
CA GLU A 92 -11.29 1.86 -9.51
C GLU A 92 -10.75 0.43 -9.74
N TRP A 93 -9.43 0.25 -9.68
CA TRP A 93 -8.78 -1.05 -9.83
C TRP A 93 -8.76 -1.88 -8.54
N LEU A 94 -9.10 -1.29 -7.39
CA LEU A 94 -9.27 -1.99 -6.12
C LEU A 94 -10.68 -2.63 -6.04
N PRO A 95 -10.83 -3.77 -5.36
CA PRO A 95 -12.12 -4.44 -5.20
C PRO A 95 -13.00 -3.82 -4.08
N PHE A 96 -12.89 -2.51 -3.83
CA PHE A 96 -13.67 -1.76 -2.85
C PHE A 96 -13.64 -0.25 -3.18
N GLU A 97 -14.54 0.55 -2.59
CA GLU A 97 -14.62 1.99 -2.83
C GLU A 97 -13.47 2.69 -2.10
N LEU A 98 -12.68 3.48 -2.83
CA LEU A 98 -11.62 4.30 -2.25
C LEU A 98 -11.33 5.50 -3.16
N SER A 99 -11.43 6.71 -2.61
CA SER A 99 -11.12 7.97 -3.28
C SER A 99 -10.10 8.75 -2.47
N TYR A 100 -9.11 9.33 -3.13
CA TYR A 100 -8.01 10.10 -2.53
C TYR A 100 -8.03 11.56 -2.99
N VAL A 101 -7.63 12.45 -2.08
CA VAL A 101 -7.38 13.87 -2.36
C VAL A 101 -5.98 14.20 -1.88
N GLU A 102 -5.18 14.82 -2.75
CA GLU A 102 -3.85 15.29 -2.39
C GLU A 102 -3.94 16.54 -1.51
N GLU A 103 -3.30 16.47 -0.36
CA GLU A 103 -3.16 17.57 0.58
C GLU A 103 -1.98 17.28 1.48
N HIS A 104 -0.82 17.88 1.19
CA HIS A 104 0.35 17.74 2.03
C HIS A 104 0.08 18.33 3.41
N MET A 105 0.20 17.49 4.43
CA MET A 105 -0.05 17.87 5.80
C MET A 105 0.91 17.18 6.76
N GLN A 106 1.06 17.79 7.94
CA GLN A 106 1.73 17.18 9.08
C GLN A 106 0.78 17.25 10.27
N SER A 107 0.39 16.10 10.81
CA SER A 107 -0.61 16.02 11.87
C SER A 107 -0.37 14.79 12.74
N PRO A 108 -0.56 14.88 14.07
CA PRO A 108 -0.76 13.69 14.90
C PRO A 108 -1.89 12.82 14.36
N LEU A 109 -1.71 11.52 14.43
CA LEU A 109 -2.69 10.54 13.96
C LEU A 109 -3.43 9.89 15.12
N GLU A 110 -4.75 9.84 14.98
CA GLU A 110 -5.62 9.07 15.86
C GLU A 110 -5.71 7.63 15.36
N VAL A 111 -5.38 6.67 16.24
CA VAL A 111 -5.60 5.24 15.99
C VAL A 111 -7.06 4.91 16.33
N VAL A 112 -7.84 4.60 15.30
CA VAL A 112 -9.27 4.28 15.43
C VAL A 112 -9.51 2.78 15.61
N ASP A 113 -8.60 1.96 15.07
CA ASP A 113 -8.60 0.50 15.18
C ASP A 113 -7.16 0.01 15.40
N ASP A 114 -6.95 -0.76 16.47
CA ASP A 114 -5.66 -1.29 16.92
C ASP A 114 -5.43 -2.77 16.55
N SER A 115 -6.29 -3.33 15.71
CA SER A 115 -6.20 -4.72 15.23
C SER A 115 -4.96 -5.02 14.38
N MET A 116 -4.21 -3.99 13.96
CA MET A 116 -2.92 -4.13 13.29
C MET A 116 -1.91 -3.10 13.81
N PRO A 117 -0.60 -3.39 13.77
CA PRO A 117 0.42 -2.41 14.11
C PRO A 117 0.29 -1.15 13.25
N CYS A 118 0.52 -0.01 13.87
CA CYS A 118 0.54 1.26 13.17
C CYS A 118 1.69 1.28 12.15
N ILE A 119 1.43 1.87 10.98
CA ILE A 119 2.43 2.02 9.92
C ILE A 119 3.64 2.83 10.37
N ILE A 120 3.49 3.65 11.41
CA ILE A 120 4.53 4.47 12.03
C ILE A 120 4.71 4.05 13.50
N GLY A 121 5.92 4.22 14.03
CA GLY A 121 6.21 3.86 15.41
C GLY A 121 5.55 4.77 16.45
N GLU A 122 5.39 6.06 16.13
CA GLU A 122 4.96 7.09 17.09
C GLU A 122 3.83 7.96 16.49
N PRO A 123 2.59 7.45 16.37
CA PRO A 123 1.49 8.16 15.72
C PRO A 123 1.03 9.43 16.44
N GLN A 124 1.46 9.66 17.67
CA GLN A 124 1.10 10.87 18.42
C GLN A 124 2.02 12.06 18.12
N GLU A 125 3.16 11.83 17.46
CA GLU A 125 3.99 12.92 16.93
C GLU A 125 3.44 13.41 15.57
N PRO A 126 3.78 14.64 15.13
CA PRO A 126 3.31 15.13 13.83
C PRO A 126 3.89 14.32 12.66
N VAL A 127 3.02 13.59 11.96
CA VAL A 127 3.38 12.67 10.88
C VAL A 127 3.10 13.29 9.52
N GLU A 128 4.00 13.10 8.58
CA GLU A 128 3.81 13.56 7.20
C GLU A 128 2.81 12.67 6.46
N CYS A 129 1.79 13.30 5.85
CA CYS A 129 0.86 12.67 4.92
C CYS A 129 0.84 13.43 3.59
N ASP A 130 0.70 12.71 2.49
CA ASP A 130 0.57 13.27 1.14
C ASP A 130 -0.88 13.64 0.76
N GLY A 131 -1.84 13.21 1.57
CA GLY A 131 -3.26 13.50 1.39
C GLY A 131 -4.15 12.76 2.39
N TYR A 132 -5.41 12.56 2.00
CA TYR A 132 -6.37 11.79 2.77
C TYR A 132 -7.35 11.04 1.85
N PHE A 133 -8.05 10.06 2.39
CA PHE A 133 -9.13 9.35 1.71
C PHE A 133 -10.46 10.05 1.94
N SER A 134 -11.04 10.60 0.87
CA SER A 134 -12.31 11.34 0.92
C SER A 134 -13.53 10.43 0.92
N ARG A 135 -13.39 9.20 0.40
CA ARG A 135 -14.42 8.15 0.42
C ARG A 135 -13.76 6.79 0.60
N THR A 136 -14.43 5.92 1.36
CA THR A 136 -14.02 4.54 1.55
C THR A 136 -15.18 3.71 2.09
N ASP A 137 -15.34 2.48 1.63
CA ASP A 137 -16.16 1.44 2.29
C ASP A 137 -15.28 0.41 3.04
N GLY A 138 -13.99 0.71 3.22
CA GLY A 138 -13.06 -0.01 4.09
C GLY A 138 -13.13 0.43 5.55
N GLU A 139 -12.44 -0.32 6.40
CA GLU A 139 -12.29 -0.02 7.82
C GLU A 139 -11.18 1.02 8.01
N VAL A 140 -11.49 2.14 8.66
CA VAL A 140 -10.53 3.21 8.91
C VAL A 140 -9.65 2.85 10.11
N ILE A 141 -8.33 2.83 9.91
CA ILE A 141 -7.33 2.53 10.93
C ILE A 141 -6.78 3.80 11.56
N LEU A 142 -6.40 4.77 10.72
CA LEU A 142 -5.83 6.04 11.16
C LEU A 142 -6.63 7.21 10.61
N LYS A 143 -6.79 8.24 11.44
CA LYS A 143 -7.32 9.55 11.06
C LYS A 143 -6.36 10.67 11.42
N ASP A 144 -6.43 11.76 10.68
CA ASP A 144 -5.81 13.02 11.08
C ASP A 144 -6.65 13.76 12.15
N GLU A 145 -6.14 14.90 12.64
CA GLU A 145 -6.86 15.75 13.62
C GLU A 145 -8.19 16.31 13.11
N GLN A 146 -8.43 16.33 11.79
CA GLN A 146 -9.70 16.74 11.19
C GLN A 146 -10.69 15.57 11.06
N GLY A 147 -10.31 14.37 11.50
CA GLY A 147 -11.13 13.16 11.43
C GLY A 147 -11.16 12.53 10.04
N ARG A 148 -10.26 12.93 9.13
CA ARG A 148 -10.16 12.40 7.76
C ARG A 148 -9.32 11.14 7.76
N ALA A 149 -9.72 10.15 6.99
CA ALA A 149 -9.01 8.87 6.94
C ALA A 149 -7.67 9.01 6.23
N VAL A 150 -6.59 8.55 6.86
CA VAL A 150 -5.25 8.51 6.26
C VAL A 150 -4.70 7.09 6.13
N MET A 151 -5.32 6.12 6.81
CA MET A 151 -5.03 4.71 6.61
C MET A 151 -6.32 3.90 6.73
N VAL A 152 -6.55 3.03 5.77
CA VAL A 152 -7.73 2.17 5.69
C VAL A 152 -7.31 0.74 5.37
N LYS A 153 -8.08 -0.23 5.87
CA LYS A 153 -7.92 -1.63 5.49
C LYS A 153 -9.22 -2.20 4.93
N LYS A 154 -9.10 -3.24 4.12
CA LYS A 154 -10.22 -4.03 3.61
C LYS A 154 -9.82 -5.48 3.53
N GLU A 155 -10.52 -6.35 4.25
CA GLU A 155 -10.43 -7.79 4.03
C GLU A 155 -11.07 -8.16 2.68
N PHE A 156 -10.37 -8.96 1.88
CA PHE A 156 -10.88 -9.43 0.60
C PHE A 156 -10.47 -10.88 0.33
N GLY A 157 -11.45 -11.78 0.38
CA GLY A 157 -11.17 -13.22 0.32
C GLY A 157 -10.38 -13.68 1.54
N GLU A 158 -9.21 -14.28 1.31
CA GLU A 158 -8.31 -14.76 2.37
C GLU A 158 -7.19 -13.77 2.71
N GLY A 159 -7.15 -12.60 2.05
CA GLY A 159 -6.07 -11.62 2.18
C GLY A 159 -6.58 -10.23 2.60
N LEU A 160 -5.66 -9.27 2.57
CA LEU A 160 -5.86 -7.93 3.12
C LEU A 160 -5.38 -6.86 2.14
N ILE A 161 -6.14 -5.78 2.02
CA ILE A 161 -5.71 -4.55 1.38
C ILE A 161 -5.52 -3.49 2.47
N ILE A 162 -4.39 -2.81 2.42
CA ILE A 162 -4.06 -1.67 3.28
C ILE A 162 -3.76 -0.50 2.35
N ALA A 163 -4.52 0.59 2.47
CA ALA A 163 -4.22 1.83 1.76
C ALA A 163 -3.85 2.92 2.77
N THR A 164 -2.83 3.71 2.46
CA THR A 164 -2.30 4.75 3.35
C THR A 164 -1.89 6.00 2.58
N THR A 165 -2.07 7.17 3.17
CA THR A 165 -1.52 8.45 2.68
C THR A 165 -0.34 8.92 3.54
N VAL A 166 0.05 8.14 4.54
CA VAL A 166 1.24 8.40 5.35
C VAL A 166 2.47 8.36 4.45
N HIS A 167 3.21 9.46 4.43
CA HIS A 167 4.37 9.68 3.58
C HIS A 167 5.67 9.50 4.39
N GLU A 168 5.75 8.40 5.13
CA GLU A 168 6.90 8.01 5.93
C GLU A 168 7.24 6.54 5.71
N PHE A 169 8.43 6.12 6.13
CA PHE A 169 8.81 4.72 6.04
C PHE A 169 8.01 3.87 7.03
N PRO A 170 7.46 2.73 6.58
CA PRO A 170 6.80 1.80 7.48
C PRO A 170 7.70 1.32 8.62
N SER A 171 7.10 1.22 9.80
CA SER A 171 7.71 0.61 10.99
C SER A 171 8.03 -0.88 10.76
N ALA A 172 9.01 -1.39 11.50
CA ALA A 172 9.37 -2.80 11.47
C ALA A 172 8.16 -3.70 11.80
N ASP A 173 7.36 -3.31 12.79
CA ASP A 173 6.20 -4.07 13.26
C ASP A 173 5.08 -4.10 12.21
N PHE A 174 4.85 -2.99 11.51
CA PHE A 174 3.93 -2.95 10.39
C PHE A 174 4.39 -3.85 9.25
N LEU A 175 5.67 -3.76 8.86
CA LEU A 175 6.23 -4.62 7.81
C LEU A 175 6.11 -6.10 8.20
N GLY A 176 6.41 -6.43 9.45
CA GLY A 176 6.18 -7.74 10.04
C GLY A 176 4.75 -8.22 9.85
N CYS A 177 3.78 -7.44 10.32
CA CYS A 177 2.37 -7.78 10.18
C CYS A 177 1.95 -7.94 8.71
N ALA A 178 2.26 -6.96 7.86
CA ALA A 178 1.84 -6.95 6.47
C ALA A 178 2.46 -8.11 5.66
N VAL A 179 3.73 -8.41 5.86
CA VAL A 179 4.44 -9.45 5.09
C VAL A 179 4.17 -10.84 5.65
N ASP A 180 4.21 -11.03 6.97
CA ASP A 180 4.18 -12.37 7.57
C ASP A 180 2.78 -12.96 7.68
N GLN A 181 1.72 -12.14 7.65
CA GLN A 181 0.35 -12.64 7.53
C GLN A 181 0.00 -13.08 6.10
N GLY A 182 0.75 -12.60 5.10
CA GLY A 182 0.51 -12.90 3.70
C GLY A 182 0.84 -14.36 3.36
N LYS A 183 -0.08 -15.03 2.66
CA LYS A 183 0.17 -16.34 2.04
C LYS A 183 1.00 -16.14 0.78
N ASN A 184 1.95 -17.04 0.56
CA ASN A 184 2.77 -17.03 -0.65
C ASN A 184 1.91 -17.28 -1.90
N THR A 185 1.63 -16.21 -2.65
CA THR A 185 0.59 -16.16 -3.69
C THR A 185 1.16 -15.64 -5.00
N ARG A 186 0.68 -16.19 -6.12
CA ARG A 186 1.05 -15.74 -7.47
C ARG A 186 0.07 -14.68 -7.98
N LEU A 187 0.62 -13.71 -8.70
CA LEU A 187 -0.06 -12.61 -9.38
C LEU A 187 -0.43 -12.96 -10.83
#